data_AF-A0A8I1ILL7-F1
#
_entry.id   AF-A0A8I1ILL7-F1
#
_cell.length_a   1.000
_cell.length_b   1.000
_cell.length_c   1.000
_cell.angle_alpha   90.00
_cell.angle_beta   90.00
_cell.angle_gamma   90.00
#
_symmetry.space_group_name_H-M   'P 1'
#
loop_
_entity.id
_entity.type
_entity.pdbx_description
1 polymer ?
#
loop_
_entity_poly.entity_id
_entity_poly.type
_entity_poly.pdbx_seq_one_letter_code
_entity_poly.pdbx_strand_id
1 'polypeptide(L)'
;MSVKDMTAQQLNRELAELMGYTVEKEATGGYALKYNGEDQGKRWMRAVFAWEQAPDYCTDPAASLEVQAKALKECPEEYIQELLEIVCGIVYVDTPSYRIAELLAATPRQRVEAAYMTLSSHPLREDI
;
A
#
# COMPACT_ATOMS: atom_id res chain seq x y z
N MET A 1 2.33 8.65 -13.23
CA MET A 1 1.46 7.49 -13.52
C MET A 1 0.29 7.62 -12.56
N SER A 2 -0.97 7.52 -13.01
CA SER A 2 -2.10 7.56 -12.07
C SER A 2 -2.15 6.25 -11.29
N VAL A 3 -2.50 6.27 -10.01
CA VAL A 3 -2.67 5.03 -9.21
C VAL A 3 -3.70 4.09 -9.85
N LYS A 4 -4.69 4.66 -10.55
CA LYS A 4 -5.73 3.95 -11.29
C LYS A 4 -5.20 3.21 -12.54
N ASP A 5 -4.05 3.64 -13.07
CA ASP A 5 -3.40 2.99 -14.23
C ASP A 5 -2.45 1.86 -13.80
N MET A 6 -2.11 1.78 -12.51
CA MET A 6 -1.20 0.77 -12.00
C MET A 6 -1.89 -0.58 -11.91
N THR A 7 -1.22 -1.63 -12.40
CA THR A 7 -1.67 -3.01 -12.15
C THR A 7 -1.65 -3.32 -10.65
N ALA A 8 -2.40 -4.33 -10.22
CA ALA A 8 -2.35 -4.82 -8.84
C ALA A 8 -0.92 -5.17 -8.40
N GLN A 9 -0.14 -5.80 -9.29
CA GLN A 9 1.25 -6.16 -9.00
C GLN A 9 2.15 -4.93 -8.82
N GLN A 10 2.00 -3.90 -9.66
CA GLN A 10 2.75 -2.66 -9.53
C GLN A 10 2.41 -1.94 -8.22
N LEU A 11 1.12 -1.82 -7.90
CA LEU A 11 0.68 -1.14 -6.68
C LEU A 11 1.06 -1.90 -5.41
N ASN A 12 0.94 -3.23 -5.41
CA ASN A 12 1.39 -4.07 -4.30
C ASN A 12 2.88 -3.90 -4.04
N ARG A 13 3.70 -3.82 -5.09
CA ARG A 13 5.14 -3.61 -4.93
C ARG A 13 5.44 -2.25 -4.31
N GLU A 14 4.88 -1.18 -4.86
CA GLU A 14 5.13 0.19 -4.37
C GLU A 14 4.69 0.34 -2.91
N LEU A 15 3.55 -0.25 -2.54
CA LEU A 15 3.12 -0.28 -1.15
C LEU A 15 4.00 -1.16 -0.28
N ALA A 16 4.47 -2.31 -0.76
CA ALA A 16 5.40 -3.14 0.00
C ALA A 16 6.67 -2.34 0.33
N GLU A 17 7.19 -1.57 -0.62
CA GLU A 17 8.31 -0.66 -0.40
C GLU A 17 7.99 0.38 0.70
N LEU A 18 6.83 1.05 0.64
CA LEU A 18 6.37 1.99 1.68
C LEU A 18 6.13 1.33 3.05
N MET A 19 5.80 0.05 3.07
CA MET A 19 5.59 -0.74 4.29
C MET A 19 6.91 -1.29 4.87
N GLY A 20 8.05 -1.04 4.23
CA GLY A 20 9.38 -1.43 4.72
C GLY A 20 9.94 -2.71 4.10
N TYR A 21 9.32 -3.24 3.04
CA TYR A 21 9.90 -4.33 2.27
C TYR A 21 10.94 -3.82 1.27
N THR A 22 12.01 -4.58 1.09
CA THR A 22 12.99 -4.34 0.03
C THR A 22 13.40 -5.65 -0.64
N VAL A 23 13.79 -5.58 -1.90
CA VAL A 23 14.42 -6.70 -2.61
C VAL A 23 15.87 -6.35 -2.91
N GLU A 24 16.79 -7.12 -2.34
CA GLU A 24 18.23 -6.93 -2.53
C GLU A 24 18.83 -8.08 -3.34
N LYS A 25 19.81 -7.76 -4.19
CA LYS A 25 20.59 -8.75 -4.91
C LYS A 25 21.80 -9.16 -4.08
N GLU A 26 21.92 -10.45 -3.79
CA GLU A 26 23.06 -11.00 -3.06
C GLU A 26 24.26 -11.25 -3.96
N ALA A 27 25.46 -11.29 -3.36
CA ALA A 27 26.72 -11.59 -4.05
C ALA A 27 26.73 -12.97 -4.73
N THR A 28 25.94 -13.92 -4.21
CA THR A 28 25.73 -15.26 -4.77
C THR A 28 24.86 -15.26 -6.03
N GLY A 29 24.27 -14.12 -6.40
CA GLY A 29 23.45 -13.93 -7.59
C GLY A 29 21.94 -14.07 -7.37
N GLY A 30 21.52 -14.53 -6.19
CA GLY A 30 20.11 -14.59 -5.80
C GLY A 30 19.55 -13.22 -5.38
N TYR A 31 18.23 -13.14 -5.32
CA TYR A 31 17.49 -12.00 -4.76
C TYR A 31 16.88 -12.41 -3.43
N ALA A 32 16.96 -11.55 -2.42
CA ALA A 32 16.35 -11.74 -1.10
C ALA A 32 15.31 -10.64 -0.87
N LEU A 33 14.14 -11.04 -0.36
CA LEU A 33 13.13 -10.14 0.16
C LEU A 33 13.48 -9.89 1.63
N LYS A 34 13.48 -8.62 2.03
CA LYS A 34 13.68 -8.19 3.40
C LYS A 34 12.49 -7.39 3.87
N TYR A 35 12.25 -7.38 5.17
CA TYR A 35 11.25 -6.55 5.83
C TYR A 35 11.95 -5.81 6.98
N ASN A 36 11.96 -4.48 6.94
CA ASN A 36 12.69 -3.64 7.90
C ASN A 36 14.16 -4.05 8.09
N GLY A 37 14.81 -4.44 6.98
CA GLY A 37 16.21 -4.93 6.98
C GLY A 37 16.38 -6.39 7.39
N GLU A 38 15.34 -7.05 7.90
CA GLU A 38 15.37 -8.45 8.28
C GLU A 38 15.08 -9.38 7.10
N ASP A 39 15.94 -10.38 6.96
CA ASP A 39 15.90 -11.32 5.87
C ASP A 39 14.76 -12.34 6.02
N GLN A 40 13.95 -12.50 4.97
CA GLN A 40 12.83 -13.46 4.96
C GLN A 40 13.25 -14.91 4.63
N GLY A 41 14.56 -15.19 4.57
CA GLY A 41 15.16 -16.53 4.58
C GLY A 41 15.15 -17.31 3.27
N LYS A 42 14.51 -16.81 2.22
CA LYS A 42 14.44 -17.44 0.90
C LYS A 42 15.15 -16.62 -0.16
N ARG A 43 15.64 -17.29 -1.21
CA ARG A 43 16.33 -16.68 -2.35
C ARG A 43 15.65 -17.03 -3.65
N TRP A 44 15.54 -16.04 -4.52
CA TRP A 44 14.91 -16.18 -5.82
C TRP A 44 15.87 -15.85 -6.94
N MET A 45 15.69 -16.51 -8.08
CA MET A 45 16.54 -16.32 -9.25
C MET A 45 16.33 -14.95 -9.91
N ARG A 46 15.16 -14.32 -9.71
CA ARG A 46 14.79 -13.02 -10.28
C ARG A 46 14.08 -12.18 -9.22
N ALA A 47 14.29 -10.87 -9.26
CA ALA A 47 13.66 -9.92 -8.34
C ALA A 47 12.12 -10.00 -8.36
N VAL A 48 11.51 -10.22 -9.52
CA VAL A 48 10.04 -10.34 -9.63
C VAL A 48 9.48 -11.46 -8.77
N PHE A 49 10.17 -12.60 -8.70
CA PHE A 49 9.75 -13.74 -7.87
C PHE A 49 9.94 -13.48 -6.36
N ALA A 50 10.88 -12.60 -5.99
CA ALA A 50 11.01 -12.16 -4.60
C ALA A 50 9.85 -11.21 -4.24
N TRP A 51 9.48 -10.29 -5.13
CA TRP A 51 8.35 -9.38 -4.94
C TRP A 51 7.00 -10.09 -4.89
N GLU A 52 6.82 -11.22 -5.59
CA GLU A 52 5.63 -12.07 -5.48
C GLU A 52 5.40 -12.67 -4.09
N GLN A 53 6.38 -12.54 -3.17
CA GLN A 53 6.27 -13.01 -1.80
C GLN A 53 5.98 -11.88 -0.81
N ALA A 54 6.01 -10.62 -1.25
CA ALA A 54 5.47 -9.53 -0.46
C ALA A 54 3.94 -9.67 -0.34
N PRO A 55 3.31 -9.07 0.68
CA PRO A 55 1.87 -9.22 0.88
C PRO A 55 1.05 -8.73 -0.32
N ASP A 56 -0.03 -9.46 -0.65
CA ASP A 56 -0.95 -9.09 -1.71
C ASP A 56 -2.02 -8.12 -1.20
N TYR A 57 -1.67 -6.85 -1.07
CA TYR A 57 -2.56 -5.82 -0.54
C TYR A 57 -3.82 -5.61 -1.40
N CYS A 58 -3.70 -5.68 -2.73
CA CYS A 58 -4.78 -5.39 -3.66
C CYS A 58 -5.89 -6.45 -3.66
N THR A 59 -5.60 -7.71 -3.28
CA THR A 59 -6.59 -8.79 -3.32
C THR A 59 -6.88 -9.44 -1.98
N ASP A 60 -5.96 -9.41 -1.02
CA ASP A 60 -6.17 -9.90 0.34
C ASP A 60 -6.83 -8.82 1.22
N PRO A 61 -8.08 -9.04 1.70
CA PRO A 61 -8.73 -8.10 2.60
C PRO A 61 -7.95 -7.85 3.88
N ALA A 62 -7.27 -8.85 4.44
CA ALA A 62 -6.52 -8.70 5.68
C ALA A 62 -5.29 -7.79 5.48
N ALA A 63 -4.46 -8.09 4.48
CA ALA A 63 -3.32 -7.26 4.13
C ALA A 63 -3.73 -5.81 3.77
N SER A 64 -4.86 -5.63 3.05
CA SER A 64 -5.37 -4.28 2.73
C SER A 64 -5.68 -3.44 3.98
N LEU A 65 -6.15 -4.09 5.05
CA LEU A 65 -6.43 -3.41 6.32
C LEU A 65 -5.16 -2.97 7.04
N GLU A 66 -4.05 -3.71 6.90
CA GLU A 66 -2.76 -3.33 7.49
C GLU A 66 -2.23 -2.04 6.86
N VAL A 67 -2.32 -1.92 5.53
CA VAL A 67 -1.88 -0.72 4.81
C VAL A 67 -2.81 0.46 5.07
N GLN A 68 -4.12 0.22 5.12
CA GLN A 68 -5.09 1.23 5.57
C GLN A 68 -4.75 1.72 6.99
N ALA A 69 -4.44 0.83 7.92
CA ALA A 69 -4.08 1.20 9.28
C ALA A 69 -2.80 2.05 9.32
N LYS A 70 -1.81 1.73 8.48
CA LYS A 70 -0.60 2.54 8.33
C LYS A 70 -0.90 3.94 7.81
N ALA A 71 -1.69 4.07 6.74
CA ALA A 71 -2.07 5.37 6.19
C ALA A 71 -2.89 6.22 7.17
N LEU A 72 -3.85 5.61 7.88
CA LEU A 72 -4.62 6.27 8.94
C LEU A 72 -3.74 6.75 10.10
N LYS A 73 -2.66 6.03 10.41
CA LYS A 73 -1.70 6.43 11.44
C LYS A 73 -0.86 7.63 10.99
N GLU A 74 -0.51 7.69 9.71
CA GLU A 74 0.32 8.75 9.13
C GLU A 74 -0.47 10.05 8.92
N CYS A 75 -1.56 9.99 8.15
CA CYS A 75 -2.41 11.14 7.86
C CYS A 75 -3.87 10.70 7.69
N PRO A 76 -4.66 10.67 8.78
CA PRO A 76 -6.04 10.17 8.72
C PRO A 76 -6.96 11.05 7.87
N GLU A 77 -6.74 12.37 7.86
CA GLU A 77 -7.55 13.30 7.07
C GLU A 77 -7.37 13.07 5.58
N GLU A 78 -6.12 12.99 5.10
CA GLU A 78 -5.82 12.74 3.70
C GLU A 78 -6.29 11.35 3.27
N TYR A 79 -6.07 10.31 4.08
CA TYR A 79 -6.57 8.97 3.76
C TYR A 79 -8.09 8.93 3.54
N ILE A 80 -8.86 9.59 4.40
CA ILE A 80 -10.31 9.63 4.27
C ILE A 80 -10.73 10.43 3.03
N GLN A 81 -10.04 11.53 2.72
CA GLN A 81 -10.30 12.30 1.50
C GLN A 81 -10.03 11.47 0.24
N GLU A 82 -8.89 10.79 0.17
CA GLU A 82 -8.53 9.94 -0.97
C GLU A 82 -9.51 8.77 -1.14
N LEU A 83 -9.89 8.11 -0.03
CA LEU A 83 -10.86 7.03 -0.08
C LEU A 83 -12.25 7.52 -0.50
N LEU A 84 -12.66 8.72 -0.09
CA LEU A 84 -13.91 9.34 -0.51
C LEU A 84 -13.91 9.63 -2.01
N GLU A 85 -12.82 10.15 -2.55
CA GLU A 85 -12.68 10.38 -3.99
C GLU A 85 -12.75 9.06 -4.76
N ILE A 86 -12.06 8.03 -4.27
CA ILE A 86 -12.00 6.72 -4.93
C ILE A 86 -13.34 5.98 -4.89
N VAL A 87 -14.05 6.00 -3.75
CA VAL A 87 -15.30 5.25 -3.57
C VAL A 87 -16.50 6.01 -4.12
N CYS A 88 -16.56 7.32 -3.88
CA CYS A 88 -17.74 8.14 -4.16
C CYS A 88 -17.56 9.07 -5.36
N GLY A 89 -16.33 9.31 -5.83
CA GLY A 89 -16.04 10.29 -6.88
C GLY A 89 -16.17 11.74 -6.42
N ILE A 90 -16.02 12.00 -5.12
CA ILE A 90 -16.26 13.32 -4.51
C ILE A 90 -14.98 13.82 -3.85
N VAL A 91 -14.61 15.06 -4.14
CA VAL A 91 -13.47 15.76 -3.52
C VAL A 91 -14.04 16.90 -2.65
N TYR A 92 -13.67 16.94 -1.37
CA TYR A 92 -14.02 18.01 -0.41
C TYR A 92 -15.53 18.28 -0.22
N VAL A 93 -16.18 17.58 0.72
CA VAL A 93 -17.50 17.96 1.26
C VAL A 93 -17.64 17.47 2.71
N ASP A 94 -18.40 18.21 3.53
CA ASP A 94 -19.05 17.69 4.75
C ASP A 94 -19.58 16.28 4.45
N THR A 95 -18.88 15.26 4.92
CA THR A 95 -19.18 13.88 4.53
C THR A 95 -20.47 13.48 5.21
N PRO A 96 -21.57 13.28 4.48
CA PRO A 96 -22.81 12.88 5.09
C PRO A 96 -22.63 11.52 5.76
N SER A 97 -23.18 11.32 6.95
CA SER A 97 -23.02 10.08 7.72
C SER A 97 -23.38 8.80 6.95
N TYR A 98 -24.29 8.87 5.97
CA TYR A 98 -24.64 7.72 5.13
C TYR A 98 -23.50 7.25 4.20
N ARG A 99 -22.56 8.13 3.84
CA ARG A 99 -21.38 7.76 3.02
C ARG A 99 -20.35 6.96 3.81
N ILE A 100 -20.38 7.00 5.14
CA ILE A 100 -19.50 6.20 5.99
C ILE A 100 -19.67 4.71 5.69
N ALA A 101 -20.90 4.25 5.43
CA ALA A 101 -21.15 2.86 5.09
C ALA A 101 -20.46 2.43 3.78
N GLU A 102 -20.40 3.34 2.79
CA GLU A 102 -19.70 3.10 1.52
C GLU A 102 -18.19 3.00 1.73
N LEU A 103 -17.61 3.86 2.56
CA LEU A 103 -16.18 3.82 2.91
C LEU A 103 -15.82 2.54 3.67
N LEU A 104 -16.66 2.12 4.62
CA LEU A 104 -16.46 0.86 5.36
C LEU A 104 -16.55 -0.37 4.45
N ALA A 105 -17.38 -0.29 3.40
CA ALA A 105 -17.53 -1.32 2.38
C ALA A 105 -16.48 -1.25 1.26
N ALA A 106 -15.52 -0.33 1.32
CA ALA A 106 -14.48 -0.19 0.29
C ALA A 106 -13.74 -1.51 0.06
N THR A 107 -13.52 -1.84 -1.22
CA THR A 107 -12.77 -3.02 -1.63
C THR A 107 -11.29 -2.94 -1.22
N PRO A 108 -10.58 -4.08 -1.13
CA PRO A 108 -9.14 -4.08 -0.85
C PRO A 108 -8.36 -3.13 -1.78
N ARG A 109 -8.65 -3.18 -3.08
CA ARG A 109 -8.03 -2.30 -4.07
C ARG A 109 -8.25 -0.81 -3.78
N GLN A 110 -9.48 -0.40 -3.46
CA GLN A 110 -9.80 1.01 -3.17
C GLN A 110 -9.09 1.51 -1.91
N ARG A 111 -9.01 0.70 -0.85
CA ARG A 111 -8.25 1.03 0.38
C ARG A 111 -6.78 1.24 0.08
N VAL A 112 -6.23 0.35 -0.75
CA VAL A 112 -4.82 0.35 -1.15
C VAL A 112 -4.48 1.54 -2.04
N GLU A 113 -5.34 1.90 -3.00
CA GLU A 113 -5.15 3.11 -3.81
C GLU A 113 -5.13 4.37 -2.92
N ALA A 114 -6.09 4.50 -2.00
CA ALA A 114 -6.15 5.62 -1.06
C ALA A 114 -4.91 5.66 -0.15
N ALA A 115 -4.49 4.50 0.36
CA ALA A 115 -3.33 4.41 1.22
C ALA A 115 -2.02 4.74 0.49
N TYR A 116 -1.87 4.32 -0.76
CA TYR A 116 -0.70 4.67 -1.58
C TYR A 116 -0.63 6.19 -1.81
N MET A 117 -1.75 6.82 -2.20
CA MET A 117 -1.80 8.27 -2.38
C MET A 117 -1.39 8.99 -1.09
N THR A 118 -1.96 8.60 0.06
CA THR A 118 -1.65 9.18 1.37
C THR A 118 -0.17 9.03 1.76
N LEU A 119 0.37 7.81 1.66
CA LEU A 119 1.73 7.48 2.11
C LEU A 119 2.81 8.01 1.14
N SER A 120 2.49 8.17 -0.13
CA SER A 120 3.41 8.74 -1.12
C SER A 120 3.51 10.27 -1.03
N SER A 121 2.44 10.96 -0.60
CA SER A 121 2.45 12.39 -0.26
C SER A 121 3.20 12.70 1.04
N HIS A 122 3.28 11.72 1.94
CA HIS A 122 3.95 11.81 3.24
C HIS A 122 5.05 10.75 3.34
N PRO A 123 6.16 10.90 2.60
CA PRO A 123 7.28 9.98 2.76
C PRO A 123 7.68 9.96 4.23
N LEU A 124 7.75 8.75 4.80
CA LEU A 124 8.02 8.48 6.21
C LEU A 124 9.04 9.51 6.73
N ARG A 125 8.60 10.38 7.64
CA ARG A 125 9.55 11.21 8.39
C ARG A 125 10.45 10.24 9.14
N GLU A 126 11.70 10.11 8.70
CA GLU A 126 12.76 9.67 9.58
C GLU A 126 12.74 10.67 10.74
N ASP A 127 12.23 10.24 11.88
CA ASP A 127 12.27 11.02 13.12
C ASP A 127 13.75 11.42 13.36
N ILE A 128 14.02 12.72 13.22
CA ILE A 128 15.30 13.38 13.53
C ILE A 128 15.41 13.56 15.05
#